data_AF-T0XZB3-F1
#
_entry.id   AF-T0XZB3-F1
#
_cell.length_a   1.000
_cell.length_b   1.000
_cell.length_c   1.000
_cell.angle_alpha   90.00
_cell.angle_beta   90.00
_cell.angle_gamma   90.00
#
_symmetry.space_group_name_H-M   'P 1'
#
loop_
_entity.id
_entity.type
_entity.pdbx_description
1 polymer ?
#
loop_
_entity_poly.entity_id
_entity_poly.type
_entity_poly.pdbx_seq_one_letter_code
_entity_poly.pdbx_strand_id
1 'polypeptide(L)'
;MVNAVNRSGAARALLEKTLGVDSTAPVPQYHARTARKRLRRLGKLAAPAAGGDAPRATPETTGRVALFTTCYGNRNEPELDEDLAVVFEHNGIAVSLLESEHCCGMPRLELGDLEAVERLKERNVPQLIAAIEAGYDIVAPIPSCVLMFKQELP
;
A
#
# COMPACT_ATOMS: atom_id res chain seq x y z
N MET A 1 -18.20 -10.60 1.10
CA MET A 1 -18.41 -11.81 1.92
C MET A 1 -17.84 -11.65 3.32
N VAL A 2 -16.52 -11.43 3.49
CA VAL A 2 -15.88 -11.30 4.81
C VAL A 2 -16.60 -10.31 5.73
N ASN A 3 -16.84 -9.07 5.28
CA ASN A 3 -17.56 -8.08 6.09
C ASN A 3 -18.97 -8.51 6.50
N ALA A 4 -19.69 -9.22 5.63
CA ALA A 4 -21.05 -9.67 5.93
C ALA A 4 -21.04 -10.75 7.03
N VAL A 5 -20.09 -11.68 6.96
CA VAL A 5 -19.86 -12.69 8.01
C VAL A 5 -19.47 -12.00 9.33
N ASN A 6 -18.55 -11.04 9.28
CA ASN A 6 -18.08 -10.31 10.46
C ASN A 6 -19.17 -9.45 11.14
N ARG A 7 -20.23 -9.08 10.42
CA ARG A 7 -21.38 -8.34 10.97
C ARG A 7 -22.48 -9.24 11.55
N SER A 8 -22.37 -10.57 11.38
CA SER A 8 -23.36 -11.52 11.89
C SER A 8 -23.02 -11.96 13.32
N GLY A 9 -23.90 -11.66 14.28
CA GLY A 9 -23.72 -12.09 15.68
C GLY A 9 -23.59 -13.60 15.85
N ALA A 10 -24.33 -14.40 15.07
CA ALA A 10 -24.23 -15.86 15.10
C ALA A 10 -22.85 -16.35 14.61
N ALA A 11 -22.31 -15.71 13.56
CA ALA A 11 -20.98 -16.04 13.06
C ALA A 11 -19.89 -15.61 14.07
N ARG A 12 -20.05 -14.45 14.73
CA ARG A 12 -19.14 -13.98 15.78
C ARG A 12 -19.13 -14.91 17.00
N ALA A 13 -20.30 -15.35 17.46
CA ALA A 13 -20.41 -16.32 18.55
C ALA A 13 -19.78 -17.69 18.21
N LEU A 14 -19.88 -18.12 16.94
CA LEU A 14 -19.20 -19.32 16.47
C LEU A 14 -17.68 -19.14 16.49
N LEU A 15 -17.18 -18.03 15.93
CA LEU A 15 -15.74 -17.71 15.90
C LEU A 15 -15.13 -17.64 17.30
N GLU A 16 -15.85 -17.08 18.27
CA GLU A 16 -15.42 -17.06 19.68
C GLU A 16 -15.28 -18.48 20.24
N LYS A 17 -16.29 -19.33 20.05
CA LYS A 17 -16.27 -20.71 20.55
C LYS A 17 -15.22 -21.60 19.89
N THR A 18 -14.90 -21.36 18.61
CA THR A 18 -13.99 -22.24 17.85
C THR A 18 -12.56 -21.73 17.77
N LEU A 19 -12.37 -20.41 17.66
CA LEU A 19 -11.06 -19.78 17.43
C LEU A 19 -10.66 -18.82 18.56
N GLY A 20 -11.50 -18.63 19.58
CA GLY A 20 -11.21 -17.73 20.71
C GLY A 20 -11.23 -16.24 20.34
N VAL A 21 -11.79 -15.88 19.18
CA VAL A 21 -11.92 -14.48 18.78
C VAL A 21 -13.16 -13.90 19.44
N ASP A 22 -12.96 -13.09 20.49
CA ASP A 22 -14.03 -12.41 21.22
C ASP A 22 -15.07 -11.79 20.27
N SER A 23 -16.36 -12.05 20.53
CA SER A 23 -17.45 -11.63 19.64
C SER A 23 -17.65 -10.12 19.56
N THR A 24 -17.23 -9.38 20.59
CA THR A 24 -17.30 -7.92 20.69
C THR A 24 -16.05 -7.21 20.18
N ALA A 25 -14.96 -7.95 19.95
CA ALA A 25 -13.71 -7.38 19.45
C ALA A 25 -13.91 -6.63 18.13
N PRO A 26 -13.25 -5.47 17.96
CA PRO A 26 -13.25 -4.77 16.69
C PRO A 26 -12.60 -5.64 15.62
N VAL A 27 -13.24 -5.73 14.47
CA VAL A 27 -12.74 -6.49 13.32
C VAL A 27 -12.54 -5.56 12.12
N PRO A 28 -11.49 -5.78 11.32
CA PRO A 28 -11.22 -4.94 10.17
C PRO A 28 -12.35 -5.01 9.14
N GLN A 29 -12.65 -3.86 8.54
CA GLN A 29 -13.47 -3.77 7.35
C GLN A 29 -12.59 -3.95 6.11
N TYR A 30 -13.09 -4.69 5.11
CA TYR A 30 -12.40 -4.90 3.84
C TYR A 30 -13.16 -4.28 2.67
N HIS A 31 -12.46 -3.56 1.80
CA HIS A 31 -13.05 -2.83 0.69
C HIS A 31 -12.84 -3.59 -0.64
N ALA A 32 -13.93 -3.89 -1.34
CA ALA A 32 -13.88 -4.54 -2.67
C ALA A 32 -13.35 -3.59 -3.76
N ARG A 33 -13.66 -2.30 -3.62
CA ARG A 33 -13.04 -1.19 -4.37
C ARG A 33 -11.79 -0.75 -3.61
N THR A 34 -10.68 -1.42 -3.94
CA THR A 34 -9.36 -1.21 -3.34
C THR A 34 -8.76 0.14 -3.74
N ALA A 35 -7.77 0.66 -3.01
CA ALA A 35 -7.10 1.92 -3.35
C ALA A 35 -6.62 1.93 -4.80
N ARG A 36 -5.91 0.88 -5.23
CA ARG A 36 -5.45 0.73 -6.62
C ARG A 36 -6.58 0.81 -7.66
N LYS A 37 -7.78 0.30 -7.34
CA LYS A 37 -8.95 0.40 -8.25
C LYS A 37 -9.52 1.81 -8.29
N ARG A 38 -9.55 2.50 -7.15
CA ARG A 38 -10.05 3.87 -7.02
C ARG A 38 -9.11 4.89 -7.67
N LEU A 39 -7.80 4.67 -7.50
CA LEU A 39 -6.72 5.50 -8.03
C LEU A 39 -6.26 5.13 -9.45
N ARG A 40 -7.02 4.30 -10.17
CA ARG A 40 -6.65 3.89 -11.55
C ARG A 40 -6.42 5.06 -12.50
N ARG A 41 -7.01 6.23 -12.22
CA ARG A 41 -6.80 7.47 -12.98
C ARG A 41 -5.34 7.93 -13.01
N LEU A 42 -4.56 7.61 -11.97
CA LEU A 42 -3.16 7.98 -11.85
C LEU A 42 -2.26 7.25 -12.86
N GLY A 43 -2.79 6.19 -13.49
CA GLY A 43 -2.00 5.31 -14.33
C GLY A 43 -0.98 4.51 -13.53
N LYS A 44 -0.13 3.79 -14.27
CA LYS A 44 1.03 3.10 -13.74
C LYS A 44 2.29 3.85 -14.16
N LEU A 45 3.46 3.40 -13.74
CA LEU A 45 4.77 3.92 -14.17
C LEU A 45 4.80 4.09 -15.71
N ALA A 46 4.47 5.31 -16.16
CA ALA A 46 4.62 5.74 -17.53
C ALA A 46 5.76 6.76 -17.52
N ALA A 47 6.61 6.69 -18.54
CA ALA A 47 7.48 7.81 -18.87
C ALA A 47 6.62 9.10 -18.94
N PRO A 48 7.17 10.26 -18.54
CA PRO A 48 6.44 11.39 -17.97
C PRO A 48 5.13 11.69 -18.68
N ALA A 49 4.06 11.86 -17.89
CA ALA A 49 2.73 12.20 -18.38
C ALA A 49 2.79 13.39 -19.34
N ALA A 50 2.57 13.12 -20.62
CA ALA A 50 2.28 14.15 -21.60
C ALA A 50 0.88 14.69 -21.29
N GLY A 51 0.78 15.71 -20.43
CA GLY A 51 -0.53 16.34 -20.15
C GLY A 51 -0.70 17.13 -18.85
N GLY A 52 0.35 17.34 -18.06
CA GLY A 52 0.33 18.25 -16.90
C GLY A 52 1.57 19.16 -16.91
N ASP A 53 1.57 20.20 -16.07
CA ASP A 53 2.79 20.99 -15.83
C ASP A 53 3.94 20.04 -15.48
N ALA A 54 5.12 20.29 -16.04
CA ALA A 54 6.27 19.43 -15.83
C ALA A 54 6.58 19.35 -14.32
N PRO A 55 6.89 18.16 -13.78
CA PRO A 55 7.24 18.00 -12.38
C PRO A 55 8.38 18.96 -12.01
N ARG A 56 8.21 19.71 -10.92
CA ARG A 56 9.24 20.62 -10.43
C ARG A 56 10.23 19.85 -9.55
N ALA A 57 11.34 19.42 -10.16
CA ALA A 57 12.43 18.81 -9.41
C ALA A 57 13.11 19.82 -8.46
N THR A 58 13.56 19.33 -7.32
CA THR A 58 14.43 20.03 -6.36
C THR A 58 15.70 19.19 -6.14
N PRO A 59 16.70 19.65 -5.37
CA PRO A 59 17.85 18.82 -5.02
C PRO A 59 17.49 17.51 -4.31
N GLU A 60 16.32 17.44 -3.66
CA GLU A 60 15.90 16.33 -2.81
C GLU A 60 14.83 15.42 -3.46
N THR A 61 14.17 15.86 -4.54
CA THR A 61 13.12 15.07 -5.20
C THR A 61 13.04 15.36 -6.69
N THR A 62 12.64 14.35 -7.45
CA THR A 62 12.34 14.47 -8.88
C THR A 62 11.00 15.18 -9.17
N GLY A 63 10.21 15.48 -8.13
CA GLY A 63 8.84 15.99 -8.26
C GLY A 63 7.85 14.91 -8.73
N ARG A 64 8.27 13.64 -8.75
CA ARG A 64 7.46 12.49 -9.16
C ARG A 64 7.54 11.42 -8.09
N VAL A 65 6.39 10.87 -7.70
CA VAL A 65 6.30 9.84 -6.68
C VAL A 65 5.58 8.59 -7.18
N ALA A 66 6.14 7.43 -6.86
CA ALA A 66 5.48 6.14 -7.01
C ALA A 66 4.83 5.78 -5.67
N LEU A 67 3.50 5.71 -5.65
CA LEU A 67 2.73 5.36 -4.46
C LEU A 67 2.69 3.84 -4.29
N PHE A 68 3.35 3.36 -3.23
CA PHE A 68 3.17 2.03 -2.68
C PHE A 68 1.96 2.06 -1.74
N THR A 69 0.82 1.55 -2.21
CA THR A 69 -0.48 1.64 -1.50
C THR A 69 -0.55 0.75 -0.26
N THR A 70 0.43 -0.13 -0.08
CA THR A 70 0.52 -1.07 1.04
C THR A 70 -0.61 -2.12 1.03
N CYS A 71 -0.49 -3.13 1.89
CA CYS A 71 -1.58 -4.10 2.04
C CYS A 71 -2.78 -3.51 2.78
N TYR A 72 -2.53 -2.65 3.77
CA TYR A 72 -3.55 -2.06 4.64
C TYR A 72 -4.29 -0.92 3.93
N GLY A 73 -3.59 0.07 3.37
CA GLY A 73 -4.20 1.14 2.58
C GLY A 73 -5.04 0.56 1.43
N ASN A 74 -4.46 -0.34 0.64
CA ASN A 74 -5.20 -0.91 -0.50
C ASN A 74 -6.50 -1.65 -0.14
N ARG A 75 -6.61 -2.32 1.01
CA ARG A 75 -7.75 -3.21 1.33
C ARG A 75 -8.61 -2.78 2.51
N ASN A 76 -8.03 -2.10 3.49
CA ASN A 76 -8.68 -1.76 4.76
C ASN A 76 -9.05 -0.29 4.80
N GLU A 77 -8.10 0.60 4.49
CA GLU A 77 -8.28 2.06 4.54
C GLU A 77 -7.87 2.71 3.20
N PRO A 78 -8.57 2.41 2.09
CA PRO A 78 -8.21 2.93 0.76
C PRO A 78 -8.32 4.44 0.62
N GLU A 79 -9.11 5.09 1.48
CA GLU A 79 -9.23 6.53 1.55
C GLU A 79 -7.89 7.19 1.90
N LEU A 80 -7.03 6.53 2.69
CA LEU A 80 -5.71 7.01 3.07
C LEU A 80 -4.79 7.26 1.85
N ASP A 81 -4.83 6.33 0.88
CA ASP A 81 -4.08 6.44 -0.36
C ASP A 81 -4.66 7.54 -1.28
N GLU A 82 -5.99 7.70 -1.27
CA GLU A 82 -6.68 8.74 -2.04
C GLU A 82 -6.31 10.13 -1.53
N ASP A 83 -6.34 10.33 -0.22
CA ASP A 83 -5.99 11.59 0.43
C ASP A 83 -4.52 11.95 0.19
N LEU A 84 -3.62 10.97 0.31
CA LEU A 84 -2.19 11.18 0.03
C LEU A 84 -1.95 11.59 -1.44
N ALA A 85 -2.64 10.94 -2.38
CA ALA A 85 -2.54 11.31 -3.79
C ALA A 85 -3.04 12.74 -4.05
N VAL A 86 -4.16 13.14 -3.43
CA VAL A 86 -4.70 14.50 -3.54
C VAL A 86 -3.72 15.54 -2.99
N VAL A 87 -3.08 15.26 -1.85
CA VAL A 87 -2.07 16.16 -1.28
C VAL A 87 -0.88 16.34 -2.23
N PHE A 88 -0.37 15.26 -2.83
CA PHE A 88 0.72 15.35 -3.80
C PHE A 88 0.31 16.11 -5.08
N GLU A 89 -0.84 15.78 -5.66
CA GLU A 89 -1.37 16.45 -6.85
C GLU A 89 -1.58 17.95 -6.60
N HIS A 90 -2.10 18.33 -5.42
CA HIS A 90 -2.26 19.73 -5.02
C HIS A 90 -0.93 20.50 -4.98
N ASN A 91 0.17 19.83 -4.64
CA ASN A 91 1.50 20.41 -4.58
C ASN A 91 2.28 20.28 -5.90
N GLY A 92 1.62 19.91 -7.01
CA GLY A 92 2.26 19.75 -8.32
C GLY A 92 3.22 18.56 -8.39
N ILE A 93 3.08 17.58 -7.49
CA ILE A 93 3.87 16.36 -7.48
C ILE A 93 3.11 15.29 -8.23
N ALA A 94 3.71 14.75 -9.29
CA ALA A 94 3.07 13.72 -10.11
C ALA A 94 3.05 12.38 -9.36
N VAL A 95 1.88 11.77 -9.23
CA VAL A 95 1.69 10.49 -8.54
C VAL A 95 1.42 9.39 -9.55
N SER A 96 2.10 8.25 -9.41
CA SER A 96 1.83 7.04 -10.20
C SER A 96 1.71 5.82 -9.30
N LEU A 97 0.90 4.85 -9.71
CA LEU A 97 0.87 3.55 -9.03
C LEU A 97 2.04 2.69 -9.52
N LEU A 98 2.61 1.89 -8.60
CA LEU A 98 3.48 0.78 -8.97
C LEU A 98 2.71 -0.23 -9.82
N GLU A 99 3.41 -0.93 -10.73
CA GLU A 99 2.80 -1.93 -11.63
C GLU A 99 2.08 -3.02 -10.83
N SER A 100 2.75 -3.53 -9.81
CA SER A 100 2.23 -4.46 -8.82
C SER A 100 2.89 -4.22 -7.47
N GLU A 101 2.22 -4.67 -6.42
CA GLU A 101 2.75 -4.61 -5.06
C GLU A 101 2.07 -5.66 -4.18
N HIS A 102 2.78 -6.10 -3.15
CA HIS A 102 2.35 -7.04 -2.14
C HIS A 102 2.51 -6.44 -0.74
N CYS A 103 2.18 -7.19 0.31
CA CYS A 103 2.53 -6.79 1.67
C CYS A 103 4.05 -6.54 1.76
N CYS A 104 4.46 -5.48 2.48
CA CYS A 104 5.88 -5.16 2.70
C CYS A 104 6.62 -6.28 3.45
N GLY A 105 5.90 -7.05 4.27
CA GLY A 105 6.46 -8.14 5.06
C GLY A 105 6.69 -7.82 6.53
N MET A 106 6.45 -6.59 6.99
CA MET A 106 6.68 -6.20 8.40
C MET A 106 6.00 -7.16 9.41
N PRO A 107 4.70 -7.52 9.28
CA PRO A 107 4.10 -8.45 10.24
C PRO A 107 4.72 -9.85 10.22
N ARG A 108 5.38 -10.25 9.11
CA ARG A 108 6.10 -11.52 9.03
C ARG A 108 7.45 -11.41 9.73
N LEU A 109 8.14 -10.28 9.56
CA LEU A 109 9.38 -9.98 10.26
C LEU A 109 9.16 -9.95 11.79
N GLU A 110 8.12 -9.26 12.26
CA GLU A 110 7.77 -9.18 13.69
C GLU A 110 7.46 -10.56 14.32
N LEU A 111 7.05 -11.52 13.50
CA LEU A 111 6.79 -12.91 13.91
C LEU A 111 8.00 -13.84 13.71
N GLY A 112 9.13 -13.34 13.20
CA GLY A 112 10.33 -14.14 12.91
C GLY A 112 10.21 -15.03 11.66
N ASP A 113 9.20 -14.83 10.82
CA ASP A 113 8.98 -15.59 9.57
C ASP A 113 9.82 -15.01 8.43
N LEU A 114 11.15 -15.21 8.52
CA LEU A 114 12.12 -14.65 7.58
C LEU A 114 11.99 -15.23 6.16
N GLU A 115 11.54 -16.47 6.03
CA GLU A 115 11.27 -17.06 4.72
C GLU A 115 10.13 -16.35 4.00
N ALA A 116 9.06 -15.97 4.72
CA ALA A 116 8.00 -15.17 4.13
C ALA A 116 8.45 -13.74 3.81
N VAL A 117 9.32 -13.15 4.63
CA VAL A 117 9.95 -11.86 4.33
C VAL A 117 10.72 -11.93 3.02
N GLU A 118 11.57 -12.94 2.83
CA GLU A 118 12.36 -13.12 1.60
C GLU A 118 11.46 -13.23 0.37
N ARG A 119 10.43 -14.09 0.42
CA ARG A 119 9.47 -14.23 -0.70
C ARG A 119 8.71 -12.94 -1.01
N LEU A 120 8.41 -12.11 -0.01
CA LEU A 120 7.75 -10.82 -0.22
C LEU A 120 8.73 -9.77 -0.76
N LYS A 121 9.98 -9.78 -0.30
CA LYS A 121 11.08 -8.96 -0.81
C LYS A 121 11.26 -9.19 -2.31
N GLU A 122 11.42 -10.44 -2.73
CA GLU A 122 11.62 -10.84 -4.12
C GLU A 122 10.49 -10.37 -5.05
N ARG A 123 9.26 -10.24 -4.54
CA ARG A 123 8.11 -9.76 -5.31
C ARG A 123 8.01 -8.24 -5.39
N ASN A 124 8.40 -7.52 -4.34
CA ASN A 124 8.24 -6.07 -4.26
C ASN A 124 9.46 -5.34 -4.83
N VAL A 125 10.68 -5.73 -4.44
CA VAL A 125 11.91 -5.00 -4.76
C VAL A 125 12.10 -4.72 -6.26
N PRO A 126 11.83 -5.67 -7.19
CA PRO A 126 11.98 -5.38 -8.62
C PRO A 126 11.09 -4.23 -9.11
N GLN A 127 9.88 -4.11 -8.59
CA GLN A 127 8.95 -3.03 -8.96
C GLN A 127 9.37 -1.68 -8.38
N LEU A 128 9.92 -1.70 -7.16
CA LEU A 128 10.47 -0.51 -6.51
C LEU A 128 11.71 0.00 -7.25
N ILE A 129 12.63 -0.89 -7.63
CA ILE A 129 13.81 -0.55 -8.43
C ILE A 129 13.40 0.05 -9.77
N ALA A 130 12.45 -0.57 -10.48
CA ALA A 130 11.95 -0.06 -11.75
C ALA A 130 11.36 1.37 -11.63
N ALA A 131 10.70 1.68 -10.51
CA ALA A 131 10.21 3.03 -10.25
C ALA A 131 11.35 4.03 -10.04
N ILE A 132 12.37 3.65 -9.25
CA ILE A 132 13.56 4.48 -9.00
C ILE A 132 14.31 4.75 -10.30
N GLU A 133 14.53 3.73 -11.13
CA GLU A 133 15.20 3.85 -12.44
C GLU A 133 14.41 4.74 -13.41
N ALA A 134 13.08 4.73 -13.33
CA ALA A 134 12.21 5.66 -14.06
C ALA A 134 12.21 7.10 -13.47
N GLY A 135 12.95 7.32 -12.38
CA GLY A 135 13.12 8.60 -11.72
C GLY A 135 11.91 9.01 -10.89
N TYR A 136 11.31 8.06 -10.17
CA TYR A 136 10.27 8.29 -9.16
C TYR A 136 10.85 8.10 -7.76
N ASP A 137 10.43 8.96 -6.83
CA ASP A 137 10.63 8.75 -5.40
C ASP A 137 9.53 7.81 -4.87
N ILE A 138 9.87 6.84 -4.03
CA ILE A 138 8.86 5.89 -3.51
C ILE A 138 8.25 6.45 -2.22
N VAL A 139 6.92 6.46 -2.17
CA VAL A 139 6.15 6.93 -1.00
C VAL A 139 5.11 5.89 -0.59
N ALA A 140 4.83 5.82 0.72
CA ALA A 140 3.76 4.98 1.26
C ALA A 140 3.15 5.66 2.49
N PRO A 141 1.83 5.54 2.72
CA PRO A 141 1.19 6.17 3.86
C PRO A 141 1.37 5.40 5.18
N ILE A 142 1.86 4.16 5.14
CA ILE A 142 2.08 3.32 6.33
C ILE A 142 3.56 3.34 6.71
N PRO A 143 3.94 3.93 7.87
CA PRO A 143 5.34 4.09 8.26
C PRO A 143 6.10 2.76 8.38
N SER A 144 5.45 1.70 8.86
CA SER A 144 6.10 0.39 8.98
C SER A 144 6.45 -0.22 7.62
N CYS A 145 5.69 0.09 6.56
CA CYS A 145 6.06 -0.30 5.20
C CYS A 145 7.30 0.47 4.72
N VAL A 146 7.38 1.76 5.04
CA VAL A 146 8.55 2.59 4.70
C VAL A 146 9.79 2.10 5.45
N LEU A 147 9.68 1.82 6.75
CA LEU A 147 10.76 1.29 7.58
C LEU A 147 11.27 -0.05 7.04
N MET A 148 10.35 -0.96 6.67
CA MET A 148 10.68 -2.27 6.12
C MET A 148 11.68 -2.15 4.97
N PHE A 149 11.38 -1.31 3.97
CA PHE A 149 12.22 -1.16 2.79
C PHE A 149 13.48 -0.31 3.03
N LYS A 150 13.46 0.59 4.03
CA LYS A 150 14.60 1.47 4.30
C LYS A 150 15.66 0.83 5.20
N GLN A 151 15.29 -0.05 6.13
CA GLN A 151 16.18 -0.48 7.21
C GLN A 151 16.14 -1.98 7.52
N GLU A 152 15.00 -2.64 7.32
CA GLU A 152 14.80 -4.00 7.84
C GLU A 152 15.16 -5.11 6.84
N LEU A 153 15.01 -4.85 5.55
CA LEU A 153 15.36 -5.85 4.55
C LEU A 153 16.88 -6.05 4.49
N PRO A 154 17.35 -7.32 4.51
CA PRO A 154 18.77 -7.63 4.38
C PRO A 154 19.29 -7.41 2.95
#